data_AF-A0A836VZ79-F1
#
_entry.id   AF-A0A836VZ79-F1
#
_cell.length_a   1.000
_cell.length_b   1.000
_cell.length_c   1.000
_cell.angle_alpha   90.00
_cell.angle_beta   90.00
_cell.angle_gamma   90.00
#
_symmetry.space_group_name_H-M   'P 1'
#
loop_
_entity.id
_entity.type
_entity.pdbx_description
1 polymer ?
#
loop_
_entity_poly.entity_id
_entity_poly.type
_entity_poly.pdbx_seq_one_letter_code
_entity_poly.pdbx_strand_id
1 'polypeptide(L)'
;MKYKLDNFSRSKSMNDIHSRFNAEAEELEVVETIPIEVEQPVNTGPCILISVSYDGSKRKALCKLYDPEKNKVYFWYDNIGHKPYCLSDLSPDKLKRHPVVTHPGFSRIEVVEKYDPLSDRVVRMSKIIAEDPLSIGGKRRSIRELLPKAWEARIRYHNCYIYDRQLVPGLFYRIRDGDLELVPYNVPEDVKKGILKFFRDEPDEVIRLLDEWHPLFLCPAPSIPRLAVDIEVFSPEPDRIPEPSEAAYPVICIAFASSDGLRKVFLLRREGFEFGDKPESLPDDVELVFFDSEKEMFIETFKLLQTYPVILTFNGDKFDLRYLKQRALNIGIPSRDIPILLGRQSTHVLKGVHIDLYRFFAN
;
A
#
# COMPACT_ATOMS: atom_id res chain seq x y z
N MET A 1 41.30 -9.78 45.58
CA MET A 1 41.75 -8.58 44.82
C MET A 1 40.60 -8.16 43.93
N LYS A 2 40.04 -6.97 44.17
CA LYS A 2 38.86 -6.39 43.50
C LYS A 2 39.26 -5.82 42.13
N TYR A 3 38.45 -6.07 41.10
CA TYR A 3 38.34 -5.23 39.89
C TYR A 3 36.84 -5.15 39.55
N LYS A 4 36.13 -4.11 40.03
CA LYS A 4 35.77 -2.86 39.31
C LYS A 4 34.96 -3.11 38.02
N LEU A 5 33.64 -3.06 38.18
CA LEU A 5 32.68 -2.71 37.14
C LEU A 5 32.58 -1.18 37.12
N ASP A 6 33.08 -0.54 36.06
CA ASP A 6 32.84 0.86 35.78
C ASP A 6 31.96 0.99 34.52
N ASN A 7 30.74 1.52 34.76
CA ASN A 7 29.96 2.43 33.93
C ASN A 7 29.86 2.21 32.41
N PHE A 8 28.78 1.55 32.00
CA PHE A 8 28.02 1.97 30.82
C PHE A 8 26.68 2.54 31.28
N SER A 9 26.49 3.83 31.04
CA SER A 9 25.28 4.60 31.35
C SER A 9 24.08 4.09 30.55
N ARG A 10 23.31 3.18 31.16
CA ARG A 10 21.94 2.88 30.74
C ARG A 10 21.02 4.02 31.17
N SER A 11 20.76 4.96 30.27
CA SER A 11 19.49 5.71 30.25
C SER A 11 19.31 6.46 28.92
N LYS A 12 19.16 5.73 27.82
CA LYS A 12 18.21 6.17 26.77
C LYS A 12 16.94 5.40 27.05
N SER A 13 15.94 6.10 27.58
CA SER A 13 14.69 5.49 28.01
C SER A 13 14.03 4.78 26.83
N MET A 14 13.44 3.60 27.05
CA MET A 14 12.59 2.91 26.06
C MET A 14 11.45 3.82 25.55
N ASN A 15 11.09 4.87 26.30
CA ASN A 15 10.14 5.90 25.87
C ASN A 15 10.66 6.76 24.72
N ASP A 16 11.97 7.00 24.61
CA ASP A 16 12.57 7.77 23.49
C ASP A 16 12.63 6.98 22.19
N ILE A 17 12.68 5.65 22.29
CA ILE A 17 12.65 4.76 21.12
C ILE A 17 11.20 4.65 20.64
N HIS A 18 10.25 4.38 21.54
CA HIS A 18 8.83 4.37 21.20
C HIS A 18 8.29 5.72 20.72
N SER A 19 8.77 6.85 21.26
CA SER A 19 8.35 8.19 20.80
C SER A 19 8.85 8.50 19.40
N ARG A 20 10.06 8.05 19.03
CA ARG A 20 10.60 8.20 17.67
C ARG A 20 9.90 7.31 16.66
N PHE A 21 9.60 6.05 17.01
CA PHE A 21 8.82 5.17 16.14
C PHE A 21 7.37 5.66 15.93
N ASN A 22 6.73 6.23 16.96
CA ASN A 22 5.39 6.81 16.82
C ASN A 22 5.39 8.15 16.08
N ALA A 23 6.43 8.99 16.23
CA ALA A 23 6.52 10.27 15.53
C ALA A 23 6.86 10.12 14.03
N GLU A 24 7.63 9.10 13.65
CA GLU A 24 7.97 8.83 12.25
C GLU A 24 6.83 8.16 11.45
N ALA A 25 5.86 7.53 12.13
CA ALA A 25 4.69 6.91 11.51
C ALA A 25 3.52 7.89 11.22
N GLU A 26 3.58 9.12 11.75
CA GLU A 26 2.45 10.05 11.82
C GLU A 26 2.32 11.05 10.67
N GLU A 27 3.30 11.15 9.77
CA GLU A 27 3.19 12.01 8.59
C GLU A 27 2.45 11.27 7.46
N LEU A 28 1.38 11.89 6.96
CA LEU A 28 0.58 11.35 5.87
C LEU A 28 1.48 11.04 4.67
N GLU A 29 1.43 9.79 4.25
CA GLU A 29 2.17 9.30 3.09
C GLU A 29 1.52 9.86 1.82
N VAL A 30 2.21 10.85 1.22
CA VAL A 30 1.84 11.37 -0.09
C VAL A 30 2.53 10.51 -1.13
N VAL A 31 1.75 9.70 -1.84
CA VAL A 31 2.22 8.94 -2.99
C VAL A 31 2.12 9.85 -4.21
N GLU A 32 3.16 9.82 -5.04
CA GLU A 32 3.17 10.49 -6.33
C GLU A 32 1.98 10.05 -7.19
N THR A 33 1.30 11.03 -7.77
CA THR A 33 0.19 10.79 -8.71
C THR A 33 0.68 10.96 -10.14
N ILE A 34 0.64 9.90 -10.93
CA ILE A 34 0.78 10.00 -12.38
C ILE A 34 -0.63 9.94 -12.99
N PRO A 35 -1.03 10.89 -13.84
CA PRO A 35 -2.29 10.79 -14.57
C PRO A 35 -2.17 9.63 -15.55
N ILE A 36 -2.76 8.51 -15.17
CA ILE A 36 -2.74 7.29 -15.98
C ILE A 36 -4.17 6.99 -16.34
N GLU A 37 -4.41 6.88 -17.65
CA GLU A 37 -5.64 6.34 -18.17
C GLU A 37 -5.68 4.86 -17.81
N VAL A 38 -6.27 4.58 -16.65
CA VAL A 38 -6.55 3.22 -16.22
C VAL A 38 -7.88 2.78 -16.79
N GLU A 39 -7.90 1.57 -17.35
CA GLU A 39 -9.12 0.93 -17.83
C GLU A 39 -10.09 0.73 -16.66
N GLN A 40 -11.28 1.32 -16.77
CA GLN A 40 -12.38 1.14 -15.84
C GLN A 40 -13.44 0.27 -16.52
N PRO A 41 -13.38 -1.07 -16.33
CA PRO A 41 -14.39 -1.93 -16.89
C PRO A 41 -15.76 -1.65 -16.23
N VAL A 42 -16.82 -1.71 -17.03
CA VAL A 42 -18.21 -1.59 -16.52
C VAL A 42 -18.66 -2.89 -15.86
N ASN A 43 -18.12 -4.03 -16.32
CA ASN A 43 -18.42 -5.35 -15.79
C ASN A 43 -17.15 -6.20 -15.71
N THR A 44 -16.99 -6.97 -14.64
CA THR A 44 -15.91 -7.97 -14.48
C THR A 44 -16.45 -9.30 -13.96
N GLY A 45 -15.63 -10.35 -14.06
CA GLY A 45 -15.78 -11.53 -13.22
C GLY A 45 -15.37 -11.25 -11.76
N PRO A 46 -15.31 -12.28 -10.91
CA PRO A 46 -14.73 -12.18 -9.57
C PRO A 46 -13.24 -11.81 -9.63
N CYS A 47 -12.89 -10.71 -8.97
CA CYS A 47 -11.55 -10.16 -8.85
C CYS A 47 -11.18 -9.98 -7.37
N ILE A 48 -9.92 -10.15 -7.02
CA ILE A 48 -9.43 -9.98 -5.65
C ILE A 48 -9.11 -8.50 -5.40
N LEU A 49 -9.65 -7.92 -4.33
CA LEU A 49 -9.28 -6.57 -3.93
C LEU A 49 -7.88 -6.57 -3.31
N ILE A 50 -6.87 -6.12 -4.07
CA ILE A 50 -5.46 -6.17 -3.62
C ILE A 50 -4.99 -4.85 -3.00
N SER A 51 -5.66 -3.73 -3.27
CA SER A 51 -5.29 -2.42 -2.71
C SER A 51 -6.43 -1.42 -2.80
N VAL A 52 -6.51 -0.53 -1.80
CA VAL A 52 -7.30 0.70 -1.84
C VAL A 52 -6.36 1.87 -1.60
N SER A 53 -6.37 2.86 -2.48
CA SER A 53 -5.58 4.07 -2.37
C SER A 53 -6.44 5.32 -2.62
N TYR A 54 -5.81 6.50 -2.60
CA TYR A 54 -6.46 7.76 -2.93
C TYR A 54 -5.77 8.40 -4.13
N ASP A 55 -6.55 8.72 -5.16
CA ASP A 55 -6.08 9.49 -6.30
C ASP A 55 -6.39 10.97 -6.07
N GLY A 56 -5.36 11.75 -5.73
CA GLY A 56 -5.50 13.18 -5.47
C GLY A 56 -5.88 14.01 -6.70
N SER A 57 -5.59 13.52 -7.92
CA SER A 57 -5.95 14.19 -9.16
C SER A 57 -7.44 14.10 -9.44
N LYS A 58 -8.06 12.95 -9.13
CA LYS A 58 -9.51 12.71 -9.27
C LYS A 58 -10.30 12.94 -7.98
N ARG A 59 -9.61 13.13 -6.85
CA ARG A 59 -10.17 13.26 -5.50
C ARG A 59 -11.11 12.11 -5.11
N LYS A 60 -10.69 10.88 -5.40
CA LYS A 60 -11.49 9.67 -5.19
C LYS A 60 -10.66 8.54 -4.63
N ALA A 61 -11.30 7.64 -3.88
CA ALA A 61 -10.70 6.34 -3.60
C ALA A 61 -10.52 5.54 -4.89
N LEU A 62 -9.46 4.76 -4.95
CA LEU A 62 -9.08 3.91 -6.08
C LEU A 62 -8.86 2.49 -5.57
N CYS A 63 -9.68 1.55 -6.04
CA CYS A 63 -9.51 0.13 -5.78
C CYS A 63 -8.72 -0.51 -6.92
N LYS A 64 -7.74 -1.35 -6.59
CA LYS A 64 -7.06 -2.25 -7.53
C LYS A 64 -7.61 -3.66 -7.35
N LEU A 65 -8.11 -4.23 -8.44
CA LEU A 65 -8.81 -5.51 -8.47
C LEU A 65 -8.03 -6.48 -9.37
N TYR A 66 -7.51 -7.56 -8.82
CA TYR A 66 -6.79 -8.58 -9.59
C TYR A 66 -7.75 -9.67 -10.08
N ASP A 67 -7.88 -9.83 -11.39
CA ASP A 67 -8.61 -10.92 -12.04
C ASP A 67 -7.67 -12.13 -12.21
N PRO A 68 -7.89 -13.23 -11.46
CA PRO A 68 -7.03 -14.40 -11.54
C PRO A 68 -7.22 -15.21 -12.83
N GLU A 69 -8.38 -15.12 -13.50
CA GLU A 69 -8.62 -15.85 -14.76
C GLU A 69 -7.86 -15.21 -15.92
N LYS A 70 -7.82 -13.87 -15.94
CA LYS A 70 -7.19 -13.10 -17.02
C LYS A 70 -5.77 -12.64 -16.69
N ASN A 71 -5.30 -12.92 -15.48
CA ASN A 71 -4.04 -12.41 -14.94
C ASN A 71 -3.87 -10.90 -15.15
N LYS A 72 -4.90 -10.11 -14.79
CA LYS A 72 -4.96 -8.67 -15.07
C LYS A 72 -5.39 -7.88 -13.83
N VAL A 73 -4.79 -6.71 -13.62
CA VAL A 73 -5.24 -5.76 -12.59
C VAL A 73 -6.13 -4.71 -13.23
N TYR A 74 -7.39 -4.66 -12.78
CA TYR A 74 -8.37 -3.63 -13.08
C TYR A 74 -8.35 -2.53 -12.03
N PHE A 75 -8.82 -1.35 -12.43
CA PHE A 75 -8.94 -0.19 -11.57
C PHE A 75 -10.40 0.22 -11.48
N TRP A 76 -10.84 0.57 -10.26
CA TRP A 76 -12.17 1.05 -10.01
C TRP A 76 -12.11 2.30 -9.13
N TYR A 77 -12.69 3.39 -9.61
CA TYR A 77 -12.79 4.63 -8.84
C TYR A 77 -14.11 4.70 -8.11
N ASP A 78 -14.08 5.29 -6.92
CA ASP A 78 -15.28 5.57 -6.17
C ASP A 78 -16.33 6.35 -6.99
N ASN A 79 -17.55 5.82 -6.99
CA ASN A 79 -18.70 6.42 -7.65
C ASN A 79 -19.80 6.88 -6.68
N ILE A 80 -19.66 6.62 -5.36
CA ILE A 80 -20.64 7.04 -4.34
C ILE A 80 -20.36 8.44 -3.78
N GLY A 81 -19.20 9.04 -4.09
CA GLY A 81 -18.84 10.38 -3.65
C GLY A 81 -18.35 10.43 -2.20
N HIS A 82 -17.69 9.37 -1.74
CA HIS A 82 -17.12 9.31 -0.38
C HIS A 82 -15.99 10.34 -0.25
N LYS A 83 -16.06 11.18 0.79
CA LYS A 83 -15.10 12.25 1.04
C LYS A 83 -14.41 12.11 2.41
N PRO A 84 -13.16 12.58 2.54
CA PRO A 84 -12.46 12.63 3.82
C PRO A 84 -13.24 13.42 4.86
N TYR A 85 -13.19 13.00 6.12
CA TYR A 85 -13.89 13.68 7.20
C TYR A 85 -13.19 13.50 8.56
N CYS A 86 -13.60 14.30 9.53
CA CYS A 86 -13.40 14.04 10.96
C CYS A 86 -14.68 14.36 11.74
N LEU A 87 -14.75 13.93 13.01
CA LEU A 87 -15.90 14.20 13.87
C LEU A 87 -15.57 15.19 14.98
N SER A 88 -16.59 15.92 15.45
CA SER A 88 -16.48 16.85 16.58
C SER A 88 -17.72 16.78 17.48
N ASP A 89 -17.51 17.02 18.77
CA ASP A 89 -18.57 17.18 19.78
C ASP A 89 -19.27 18.55 19.67
N LEU A 90 -18.70 19.49 18.91
CA LEU A 90 -19.29 20.79 18.67
C LEU A 90 -20.56 20.64 17.82
N SER A 91 -21.63 21.33 18.20
CA SER A 91 -22.86 21.35 17.41
C SER A 91 -22.65 22.05 16.06
N PRO A 92 -23.49 21.74 15.04
CA PRO A 92 -23.40 22.40 13.74
C PRO A 92 -23.43 23.93 13.82
N ASP A 93 -24.22 24.51 14.72
CA ASP A 93 -24.32 25.97 14.86
C ASP A 93 -23.09 26.61 15.50
N LYS A 94 -22.40 25.89 16.41
CA LYS A 94 -21.09 26.32 16.91
C LYS A 94 -20.04 26.25 15.81
N LEU A 95 -20.04 25.17 15.03
CA LEU A 95 -19.11 24.97 13.93
C LEU A 95 -19.28 26.01 12.81
N LYS A 96 -20.51 26.43 12.49
CA LYS A 96 -20.78 27.51 11.51
C LYS A 96 -20.08 28.83 11.84
N ARG A 97 -19.75 29.08 13.11
CA ARG A 97 -19.03 30.28 13.58
C ARG A 97 -17.56 30.01 13.89
N HIS A 98 -17.09 28.79 13.66
CA HIS A 98 -15.75 28.32 14.01
C HIS A 98 -14.80 28.43 12.80
N PRO A 99 -13.49 28.69 12.97
CA PRO A 99 -12.53 28.83 11.87
C PRO A 99 -12.44 27.65 10.87
N VAL A 100 -13.04 26.50 11.18
CA VAL A 100 -13.04 25.35 10.27
C VAL A 100 -13.84 25.62 9.00
N VAL A 101 -14.91 26.43 9.04
CA VAL A 101 -15.73 26.70 7.84
C VAL A 101 -15.03 27.63 6.85
N THR A 102 -14.00 28.35 7.31
CA THR A 102 -13.15 29.20 6.47
C THR A 102 -11.92 28.46 5.94
N HIS A 103 -11.73 27.19 6.29
CA HIS A 103 -10.59 26.41 5.80
C HIS A 103 -10.79 26.12 4.29
N PRO A 104 -9.76 26.31 3.42
CA PRO A 104 -9.91 26.16 1.97
C PRO A 104 -10.41 24.80 1.50
N GLY A 105 -10.08 23.74 2.23
CA GLY A 105 -10.54 22.38 1.95
C GLY A 105 -11.79 21.95 2.72
N PHE A 106 -12.48 22.87 3.41
CA PHE A 106 -13.77 22.58 4.02
C PHE A 106 -14.85 22.36 2.94
N SER A 107 -15.68 21.34 3.10
CA SER A 107 -16.78 21.03 2.17
C SER A 107 -18.14 21.33 2.80
N ARG A 108 -18.49 20.60 3.86
CA ARG A 108 -19.78 20.72 4.55
C ARG A 108 -19.76 20.06 5.93
N ILE A 109 -20.84 20.26 6.68
CA ILE A 109 -21.07 19.60 7.98
C ILE A 109 -22.33 18.76 7.86
N GLU A 110 -22.23 17.51 8.29
CA GLU A 110 -23.35 16.59 8.48
C GLU A 110 -23.49 16.25 9.96
N VAL A 111 -24.66 15.74 10.36
CA VAL A 111 -24.85 15.19 11.71
C VAL A 111 -24.95 13.69 11.58
N VAL A 112 -24.15 12.98 12.36
CA VAL A 112 -24.12 11.52 12.40
C VAL A 112 -24.36 11.01 13.81
N GLU A 113 -24.91 9.81 13.89
CA GLU A 113 -25.04 9.07 15.14
C GLU A 113 -23.85 8.11 15.29
N LYS A 114 -23.30 8.06 16.50
CA LYS A 114 -22.22 7.14 16.87
C LYS A 114 -22.56 6.49 18.20
N TYR A 115 -22.20 5.23 18.36
CA TYR A 115 -22.31 4.55 19.63
C TYR A 115 -21.10 4.92 20.50
N ASP A 116 -21.35 5.39 21.72
CA ASP A 116 -20.34 5.62 22.75
C ASP A 116 -20.23 4.36 23.64
N PRO A 117 -19.18 3.55 23.48
CA PRO A 117 -19.06 2.29 24.21
C PRO A 117 -18.81 2.47 25.70
N LEU A 118 -18.37 3.64 26.16
CA LEU A 118 -18.09 3.90 27.57
C LEU A 118 -19.35 4.23 28.36
N SER A 119 -20.31 4.90 27.73
CA SER A 119 -21.57 5.30 28.36
C SER A 119 -22.80 4.54 27.86
N ASP A 120 -22.58 3.51 27.01
CA ASP A 120 -23.60 2.62 26.45
C ASP A 120 -24.81 3.39 25.89
N ARG A 121 -24.52 4.35 25.00
CA ARG A 121 -25.56 5.17 24.36
C ARG A 121 -25.16 5.68 23.00
N VAL A 122 -26.17 6.01 22.20
CA VAL A 122 -25.98 6.72 20.94
C VAL A 122 -25.80 8.21 21.20
N VAL A 123 -24.75 8.79 20.63
CA VAL A 123 -24.45 10.23 20.67
C VAL A 123 -24.52 10.82 19.26
N ARG A 124 -24.98 12.07 19.16
CA ARG A 124 -24.98 12.83 17.91
C ARG A 124 -23.71 13.67 17.82
N MET A 125 -22.98 13.53 16.72
CA MET A 125 -21.74 14.25 16.45
C MET A 125 -21.82 15.01 15.14
N SER A 126 -21.01 16.06 15.00
CA SER A 126 -20.85 16.75 13.71
C SER A 126 -19.73 16.10 12.90
N LYS A 127 -20.08 15.63 11.70
CA LYS A 127 -19.16 15.11 10.69
C LYS A 127 -18.73 16.25 9.77
N ILE A 128 -17.47 16.66 9.90
CA ILE A 128 -16.88 17.75 9.11
C ILE A 128 -16.21 17.11 7.89
N ILE A 129 -16.78 17.35 6.71
CA ILE A 129 -16.33 16.77 5.45
C ILE A 129 -15.37 17.76 4.76
N ALA A 130 -14.27 17.24 4.23
CA ALA A 130 -13.26 18.01 3.51
C ALA A 130 -13.13 17.57 2.05
N GLU A 131 -12.48 18.40 1.24
CA GLU A 131 -12.24 18.16 -0.18
C GLU A 131 -11.08 17.19 -0.44
N ASP A 132 -10.16 17.02 0.52
CA ASP A 132 -9.00 16.14 0.40
C ASP A 132 -8.46 15.70 1.79
N PRO A 133 -7.69 14.59 1.87
CA PRO A 133 -7.19 14.08 3.15
C PRO A 133 -6.24 15.03 3.88
N LEU A 134 -5.43 15.82 3.16
CA LEU A 134 -4.47 16.77 3.75
C LEU A 134 -5.18 17.96 4.41
N SER A 135 -6.42 18.23 4.02
CA SER A 135 -7.28 19.21 4.67
C SER A 135 -7.79 18.73 6.03
N ILE A 136 -7.97 17.43 6.25
CA ILE A 136 -8.32 16.87 7.57
C ILE A 136 -7.11 16.85 8.50
N GLY A 137 -5.97 16.35 8.04
CA GLY A 137 -4.75 16.17 8.85
C GLY A 137 -3.47 16.28 8.03
N GLY A 138 -2.31 16.35 8.70
CA GLY A 138 -0.98 16.30 8.04
C GLY A 138 -0.33 17.65 7.70
N LYS A 139 -1.00 18.76 8.03
CA LYS A 139 -0.40 20.12 7.99
C LYS A 139 -0.69 20.88 9.28
N ARG A 140 0.20 21.81 9.65
CA ARG A 140 0.11 22.68 10.84
C ARG A 140 -1.16 23.55 10.94
N ARG A 141 -2.01 23.58 9.91
CA ARG A 141 -3.28 24.34 9.86
C ARG A 141 -4.45 23.52 9.30
N SER A 142 -4.34 22.19 9.34
CA SER A 142 -5.43 21.29 8.91
C SER A 142 -6.63 21.39 9.86
N ILE A 143 -7.81 20.97 9.40
CA ILE A 143 -9.09 21.10 10.12
C ILE A 143 -9.00 20.52 11.54
N ARG A 144 -8.31 19.39 11.73
CA ARG A 144 -8.18 18.78 13.05
C ARG A 144 -7.43 19.65 14.07
N GLU A 145 -6.48 20.46 13.62
CA GLU A 145 -5.68 21.34 14.49
C GLU A 145 -6.44 22.61 14.89
N LEU A 146 -7.50 22.95 14.14
CA LEU A 146 -8.37 24.07 14.46
C LEU A 146 -9.38 23.72 15.55
N LEU A 147 -9.79 22.44 15.62
CA LEU A 147 -10.80 21.98 16.56
C LEU A 147 -10.21 21.79 17.97
N PRO A 148 -10.95 22.11 19.04
CA PRO A 148 -10.51 21.80 20.41
C PRO A 148 -10.29 20.31 20.63
N LYS A 149 -11.15 19.49 20.02
CA LYS A 149 -11.05 18.02 19.98
C LYS A 149 -11.62 17.52 18.66
N ALA A 150 -10.82 16.73 17.96
CA ALA A 150 -11.19 16.09 16.70
C ALA A 150 -11.12 14.56 16.88
N TRP A 151 -12.17 13.87 16.48
CA TRP A 151 -12.28 12.42 16.52
C TRP A 151 -12.16 11.84 15.11
N GLU A 152 -11.70 10.59 15.00
CA GLU A 152 -11.42 9.91 13.72
C GLU A 152 -10.47 10.71 12.78
N ALA A 153 -9.79 11.75 13.28
CA ALA A 153 -8.99 12.70 12.49
C ALA A 153 -7.54 12.28 12.24
N ARG A 154 -7.17 11.07 12.65
CA ARG A 154 -5.86 10.43 12.45
C ARG A 154 -5.94 9.16 11.61
N ILE A 155 -7.12 8.81 11.13
CA ILE A 155 -7.33 7.66 10.25
C ILE A 155 -6.92 8.07 8.82
N ARG A 156 -6.02 7.32 8.19
CA ARG A 156 -5.67 7.55 6.77
C ARG A 156 -6.92 7.40 5.92
N TYR A 157 -7.10 8.24 4.90
CA TYR A 157 -8.35 8.26 4.12
C TYR A 157 -8.73 6.91 3.51
N HIS A 158 -7.77 6.16 2.94
CA HIS A 158 -8.07 4.84 2.39
C HIS A 158 -8.62 3.87 3.46
N ASN A 159 -8.14 3.96 4.70
CA ASN A 159 -8.70 3.18 5.82
C ASN A 159 -10.10 3.64 6.19
N CYS A 160 -10.32 4.96 6.23
CA CYS A 160 -11.67 5.52 6.45
C CYS A 160 -12.66 5.03 5.37
N TYR A 161 -12.23 5.03 4.10
CA TYR A 161 -13.01 4.50 2.99
C TYR A 161 -13.30 3.00 3.14
N ILE A 162 -12.27 2.20 3.47
CA ILE A 162 -12.40 0.76 3.73
C ILE A 162 -13.41 0.50 4.85
N TYR A 163 -13.32 1.23 5.96
CA TYR A 163 -14.21 1.06 7.12
C TYR A 163 -15.66 1.43 6.78
N ASP A 164 -15.89 2.60 6.18
CA ASP A 164 -17.24 3.06 5.84
C ASP A 164 -17.91 2.16 4.78
N ARG A 165 -17.11 1.61 3.85
CA ARG A 165 -17.58 0.72 2.79
C ARG A 165 -17.60 -0.76 3.21
N GLN A 166 -17.09 -1.10 4.39
CA GLN A 166 -16.89 -2.47 4.86
C GLN A 166 -16.14 -3.33 3.82
N LEU A 167 -15.12 -2.75 3.19
CA LEU A 167 -14.27 -3.48 2.24
C LEU A 167 -13.26 -4.34 3.00
N VAL A 168 -12.95 -5.50 2.44
CA VAL A 168 -11.95 -6.40 2.99
C VAL A 168 -10.93 -6.74 1.89
N PRO A 169 -9.77 -6.07 1.90
CA PRO A 169 -8.67 -6.45 1.00
C PRO A 169 -8.31 -7.93 1.16
N GLY A 170 -8.11 -8.61 0.04
CA GLY A 170 -7.89 -10.06 -0.04
C GLY A 170 -9.15 -10.87 -0.37
N LEU A 171 -10.35 -10.31 -0.23
CA LEU A 171 -11.59 -10.96 -0.67
C LEU A 171 -11.93 -10.65 -2.14
N PHE A 172 -12.89 -11.43 -2.66
CA PHE A 172 -13.38 -11.30 -4.02
C PHE A 172 -14.50 -10.26 -4.14
N TYR A 173 -14.37 -9.41 -5.15
CA TYR A 173 -15.34 -8.41 -5.56
C TYR A 173 -15.55 -8.51 -7.07
N ARG A 174 -16.63 -7.94 -7.58
CA ARG A 174 -16.83 -7.77 -9.03
C ARG A 174 -17.34 -6.37 -9.29
N ILE A 175 -17.07 -5.87 -10.49
CA ILE A 175 -17.74 -4.68 -10.97
C ILE A 175 -18.98 -5.14 -11.74
N ARG A 176 -20.13 -4.61 -11.38
CA ARG A 176 -21.41 -4.86 -12.05
C ARG A 176 -22.08 -3.53 -12.33
N ASP A 177 -22.33 -3.25 -13.60
CA ASP A 177 -22.92 -1.98 -14.06
C ASP A 177 -22.19 -0.72 -13.51
N GLY A 178 -20.87 -0.85 -13.31
CA GLY A 178 -20.02 0.20 -12.74
C GLY A 178 -19.91 0.21 -11.21
N ASP A 179 -20.70 -0.60 -10.49
CA ASP A 179 -20.67 -0.68 -9.02
C ASP A 179 -19.78 -1.83 -8.53
N LEU A 180 -19.06 -1.59 -7.44
CA LEU A 180 -18.24 -2.61 -6.78
C LEU A 180 -19.07 -3.44 -5.80
N GLU A 181 -19.27 -4.72 -6.10
CA GLU A 181 -20.04 -5.68 -5.30
C GLU A 181 -19.13 -6.73 -4.66
N LEU A 182 -19.35 -7.07 -3.38
CA LEU A 182 -18.72 -8.23 -2.75
C LEU A 182 -19.21 -9.52 -3.42
N VAL A 183 -18.29 -10.45 -3.71
CA VAL A 183 -18.62 -11.81 -4.12
C VAL A 183 -18.56 -12.68 -2.86
N PRO A 184 -19.70 -13.04 -2.26
CA PRO A 184 -19.71 -13.76 -0.99
C PRO A 184 -19.15 -15.18 -1.16
N TYR A 185 -18.36 -15.62 -0.18
CA TYR A 185 -17.95 -17.01 -0.09
C TYR A 185 -19.01 -17.81 0.66
N ASN A 186 -19.65 -18.74 -0.03
CA ASN A 186 -20.63 -19.64 0.56
C ASN A 186 -19.92 -20.83 1.19
N VAL A 187 -19.83 -20.83 2.51
CA VAL A 187 -19.26 -21.94 3.29
C VAL A 187 -20.15 -23.18 3.14
N PRO A 188 -19.59 -24.36 2.82
CA PRO A 188 -20.36 -25.60 2.77
C PRO A 188 -21.10 -25.89 4.09
N GLU A 189 -22.36 -26.34 3.98
CA GLU A 189 -23.26 -26.48 5.13
C GLU A 189 -22.79 -27.54 6.14
N ASP A 190 -22.12 -28.60 5.67
CA ASP A 190 -21.50 -29.62 6.50
C ASP A 190 -20.34 -29.06 7.33
N VAL A 191 -19.51 -28.19 6.74
CA VAL A 191 -18.44 -27.47 7.44
C VAL A 191 -19.04 -26.52 8.48
N LYS A 192 -20.06 -25.74 8.10
CA LYS A 192 -20.77 -24.83 9.02
C LYS A 192 -21.34 -25.57 10.22
N LYS A 193 -22.05 -26.69 9.99
CA LYS A 193 -22.57 -27.56 11.06
C LYS A 193 -21.47 -28.20 11.91
N GLY A 194 -20.32 -28.50 11.30
CA GLY A 194 -19.14 -28.99 11.99
C GLY A 194 -18.61 -27.98 13.00
N ILE A 195 -18.46 -26.71 12.59
CA ILE A 195 -17.98 -25.63 13.45
C ILE A 195 -18.99 -25.31 14.54
N LEU A 196 -20.27 -25.13 14.20
CA LEU A 196 -21.33 -24.77 15.15
C LEU A 196 -21.50 -25.78 16.30
N LYS A 197 -21.05 -27.04 16.15
CA LYS A 197 -21.04 -28.02 17.23
C LYS A 197 -20.20 -27.58 18.43
N PHE A 198 -19.13 -26.83 18.20
CA PHE A 198 -18.21 -26.37 19.24
C PHE A 198 -18.71 -25.13 19.98
N PHE A 199 -19.74 -24.45 19.46
CA PHE A 199 -20.26 -23.17 19.98
C PHE A 199 -21.73 -23.27 20.42
N ARG A 200 -22.25 -24.48 20.66
CA ARG A 200 -23.67 -24.70 21.00
C ARG A 200 -24.09 -24.08 22.34
N ASP A 201 -23.16 -23.97 23.27
CA ASP A 201 -23.40 -23.44 24.61
C ASP A 201 -23.03 -21.94 24.72
N GLU A 202 -22.61 -21.33 23.61
CA GLU A 202 -22.24 -19.92 23.56
C GLU A 202 -23.47 -19.02 23.38
N PRO A 203 -23.41 -17.75 23.82
CA PRO A 203 -24.48 -16.79 23.60
C PRO A 203 -24.83 -16.61 22.12
N ASP A 204 -26.09 -16.33 21.81
CA ASP A 204 -26.56 -16.10 20.43
C ASP A 204 -25.76 -15.01 19.70
N GLU A 205 -25.22 -14.03 20.42
CA GLU A 205 -24.36 -12.99 19.86
C GLU A 205 -23.05 -13.55 19.29
N VAL A 206 -22.42 -14.48 20.00
CA VAL A 206 -21.22 -15.19 19.53
C VAL A 206 -21.56 -16.01 18.30
N ILE A 207 -22.71 -16.70 18.31
CA ILE A 207 -23.18 -17.50 17.16
C ILE A 207 -23.42 -16.61 15.92
N ARG A 208 -23.98 -15.41 16.08
CA ARG A 208 -24.15 -14.47 14.96
C ARG A 208 -22.82 -13.96 14.41
N LEU A 209 -21.84 -13.66 15.26
CA LEU A 209 -20.50 -13.24 14.83
C LEU A 209 -19.80 -14.33 14.00
N LEU A 210 -19.98 -15.60 14.37
CA LEU A 210 -19.45 -16.71 13.59
C LEU A 210 -19.98 -16.74 12.16
N ASP A 211 -21.27 -16.46 11.96
CA ASP A 211 -21.87 -16.41 10.61
C ASP A 211 -21.30 -15.30 9.74
N GLU A 212 -20.89 -14.18 10.35
CA GLU A 212 -20.19 -13.09 9.65
C GLU A 212 -18.71 -13.43 9.36
N TRP A 213 -18.06 -14.19 10.25
CA TRP A 213 -16.62 -14.44 10.20
C TRP A 213 -16.23 -15.72 9.45
N HIS A 214 -17.11 -16.73 9.38
CA HIS A 214 -16.83 -17.97 8.65
C HIS A 214 -16.40 -17.73 7.19
N PRO A 215 -17.10 -16.86 6.41
CA PRO A 215 -16.68 -16.59 5.04
C PRO A 215 -15.26 -16.01 4.96
N LEU A 216 -14.88 -15.17 5.92
CA LEU A 216 -13.55 -14.55 5.94
C LEU A 216 -12.43 -15.57 6.21
N PHE A 217 -12.65 -16.50 7.14
CA PHE A 217 -11.63 -17.50 7.51
C PHE A 217 -11.56 -18.70 6.57
N LEU A 218 -12.68 -19.04 5.94
CA LEU A 218 -12.78 -20.24 5.11
C LEU A 218 -12.68 -19.95 3.61
N CYS A 219 -12.75 -18.68 3.21
CA CYS A 219 -12.45 -18.28 1.84
C CYS A 219 -11.02 -18.72 1.50
N PRO A 220 -10.82 -19.57 0.48
CA PRO A 220 -9.49 -20.01 0.09
C PRO A 220 -8.62 -18.82 -0.31
N ALA A 221 -7.41 -18.75 0.25
CA ALA A 221 -6.43 -17.76 -0.17
C ALA A 221 -6.01 -18.04 -1.63
N PRO A 222 -6.22 -17.09 -2.56
CA PRO A 222 -5.87 -17.30 -3.96
C PRO A 222 -4.36 -17.31 -4.15
N SER A 223 -3.89 -18.13 -5.09
CA SER A 223 -2.50 -18.04 -5.54
C SER A 223 -2.35 -16.84 -6.46
N ILE A 224 -1.68 -15.79 -5.96
CA ILE A 224 -1.41 -14.57 -6.72
C ILE A 224 0.02 -14.65 -7.29
N PRO A 225 0.20 -14.56 -8.63
CA PRO A 225 1.52 -14.47 -9.25
C PRO A 225 2.31 -13.29 -8.70
N ARG A 226 3.57 -13.52 -8.38
CA ARG A 226 4.44 -12.51 -7.79
C ARG A 226 5.84 -12.60 -8.35
N LEU A 227 6.48 -11.45 -8.50
CA LEU A 227 7.82 -11.29 -9.05
C LEU A 227 8.72 -10.65 -7.99
N ALA A 228 9.74 -11.38 -7.55
CA ALA A 228 10.85 -10.82 -6.78
C ALA A 228 11.84 -10.13 -7.73
N VAL A 229 12.33 -8.97 -7.31
CA VAL A 229 13.23 -8.11 -8.05
C VAL A 229 14.38 -7.69 -7.14
N ASP A 230 15.59 -7.75 -7.67
CA ASP A 230 16.82 -7.37 -6.99
C ASP A 230 17.76 -6.70 -8.00
N ILE A 231 18.47 -5.64 -7.58
CA ILE A 231 19.39 -4.90 -8.47
C ILE A 231 20.82 -4.90 -7.95
N GLU A 232 21.77 -4.90 -8.89
CA GLU A 232 23.16 -4.59 -8.61
C GLU A 232 23.57 -3.32 -9.32
N VAL A 233 24.17 -2.41 -8.54
CA VAL A 233 24.61 -1.10 -9.00
C VAL A 233 26.13 -1.09 -9.04
N PHE A 234 26.71 -0.55 -10.11
CA PHE A 234 28.15 -0.31 -10.12
C PHE A 234 28.56 0.60 -8.96
N SER A 235 29.52 0.17 -8.14
CA SER A 235 30.15 1.03 -7.14
C SER A 235 31.63 1.21 -7.45
N PRO A 236 32.13 2.46 -7.54
CA PRO A 236 33.57 2.71 -7.67
C PRO A 236 34.36 2.37 -6.40
N GLU A 237 33.69 2.36 -5.24
CA GLU A 237 34.26 2.04 -3.93
C GLU A 237 33.58 0.79 -3.35
N PRO A 238 34.29 -0.32 -3.11
CA PRO A 238 33.70 -1.63 -2.78
C PRO A 238 32.68 -1.62 -1.63
N ASP A 239 32.88 -0.80 -0.59
CA ASP A 239 32.05 -0.78 0.62
C ASP A 239 31.07 0.40 0.69
N ARG A 240 30.96 1.18 -0.39
CA ARG A 240 30.07 2.35 -0.43
C ARG A 240 28.75 1.99 -1.08
N ILE A 241 27.67 2.05 -0.30
CA ILE A 241 26.30 1.95 -0.83
C ILE A 241 25.96 3.26 -1.55
N PRO A 242 25.60 3.22 -2.85
CA PRO A 242 25.16 4.40 -3.59
C PRO A 242 23.90 5.03 -3.00
N GLU A 243 23.79 6.36 -3.04
CA GLU A 243 22.59 7.06 -2.57
C GLU A 243 21.44 6.93 -3.59
N PRO A 244 20.30 6.29 -3.26
CA PRO A 244 19.23 6.03 -4.23
C PRO A 244 18.54 7.29 -4.76
N SER A 245 18.53 8.39 -4.00
CA SER A 245 18.00 9.66 -4.49
C SER A 245 18.92 10.38 -5.49
N GLU A 246 20.21 10.04 -5.52
CA GLU A 246 21.14 10.56 -6.52
C GLU A 246 21.21 9.65 -7.74
N ALA A 247 21.25 8.33 -7.51
CA ALA A 247 21.35 7.30 -8.54
C ALA A 247 22.44 7.59 -9.60
N ALA A 248 23.64 7.93 -9.11
CA ALA A 248 24.75 8.42 -9.93
C ALA A 248 25.37 7.34 -10.83
N TYR A 249 25.34 6.08 -10.40
CA TYR A 249 26.02 4.97 -11.06
C TYR A 249 25.05 4.08 -11.84
N PRO A 250 25.53 3.42 -12.91
CA PRO A 250 24.70 2.53 -13.71
C PRO A 250 24.28 1.29 -12.91
N VAL A 251 23.05 0.84 -13.13
CA VAL A 251 22.63 -0.51 -12.75
C VAL A 251 23.27 -1.49 -13.73
N ILE A 252 24.01 -2.46 -13.22
CA ILE A 252 24.76 -3.43 -14.02
C ILE A 252 24.02 -4.75 -14.19
N CYS A 253 23.12 -5.06 -13.26
CA CYS A 253 22.35 -6.29 -13.25
C CYS A 253 20.99 -6.07 -12.57
N ILE A 254 19.96 -6.73 -13.10
CA ILE A 254 18.64 -6.81 -12.47
C ILE A 254 18.19 -8.28 -12.52
N ALA A 255 17.99 -8.88 -11.35
CA ALA A 255 17.55 -10.26 -11.22
C ALA A 255 16.05 -10.34 -10.94
N PHE A 256 15.43 -11.37 -11.49
CA PHE A 256 14.00 -11.64 -11.40
C PHE A 256 13.75 -13.10 -11.06
N ALA A 257 12.92 -13.34 -10.04
CA ALA A 257 12.42 -14.66 -9.69
C ALA A 257 10.93 -14.61 -9.42
N SER A 258 10.13 -15.41 -10.11
CA SER A 258 8.67 -15.41 -9.96
C SER A 258 8.14 -16.67 -9.29
N SER A 259 6.91 -16.59 -8.79
CA SER A 259 6.17 -17.75 -8.28
C SER A 259 5.69 -18.72 -9.37
N ASP A 260 5.66 -18.29 -10.63
CA ASP A 260 5.26 -19.12 -11.78
C ASP A 260 6.46 -19.70 -12.56
N GLY A 261 7.68 -19.56 -12.03
CA GLY A 261 8.88 -20.26 -12.50
C GLY A 261 9.83 -19.43 -13.36
N LEU A 262 9.54 -18.16 -13.63
CA LEU A 262 10.47 -17.25 -14.31
C LEU A 262 11.72 -17.05 -13.45
N ARG A 263 12.89 -17.29 -14.05
CA ARG A 263 14.22 -17.05 -13.50
C ARG A 263 15.05 -16.32 -14.55
N LYS A 264 15.21 -15.02 -14.38
CA LYS A 264 15.79 -14.17 -15.41
C LYS A 264 16.76 -13.17 -14.80
N VAL A 265 17.85 -12.89 -15.51
CA VAL A 265 18.80 -11.85 -15.14
C VAL A 265 19.06 -10.97 -16.35
N PHE A 266 18.80 -9.68 -16.20
CA PHE A 266 19.16 -8.66 -17.16
C PHE A 266 20.54 -8.12 -16.83
N LEU A 267 21.44 -8.09 -17.82
CA LEU A 267 22.84 -7.69 -17.67
C LEU A 267 23.17 -6.56 -18.62
N LEU A 268 23.81 -5.51 -18.11
CA LEU A 268 24.32 -4.40 -18.91
C LEU A 268 25.70 -4.76 -19.48
N ARG A 269 25.86 -4.69 -20.81
CA ARG A 269 27.15 -4.83 -21.48
C ARG A 269 28.02 -3.60 -21.17
N ARG A 270 29.29 -3.86 -20.87
CA ARG A 270 30.27 -2.81 -20.55
C ARG A 270 31.37 -2.81 -21.59
N GLU A 271 31.69 -1.63 -22.11
CA GLU A 271 32.80 -1.47 -23.04
C GLU A 271 34.12 -1.92 -22.40
N GLY A 272 34.93 -2.65 -23.16
CA GLY A 272 36.23 -3.14 -22.70
C GLY A 272 36.21 -4.41 -21.83
N PHE A 273 35.05 -5.05 -21.65
CA PHE A 273 34.92 -6.34 -20.97
C PHE A 273 34.50 -7.44 -21.95
N GLU A 274 35.24 -8.55 -21.98
CA GLU A 274 34.84 -9.74 -22.73
C GLU A 274 33.79 -10.56 -21.97
N PHE A 275 32.99 -11.34 -22.71
CA PHE A 275 32.06 -12.29 -22.09
C PHE A 275 32.83 -13.40 -21.40
N GLY A 276 32.55 -13.58 -20.11
CA GLY A 276 32.93 -14.80 -19.40
C GLY A 276 31.93 -15.93 -19.65
N ASP A 277 32.29 -17.13 -19.22
CA ASP A 277 31.39 -18.27 -19.20
C ASP A 277 30.33 -18.13 -18.09
N LYS A 278 29.17 -18.75 -18.30
CA LYS A 278 28.14 -18.87 -17.26
C LYS A 278 28.74 -19.64 -16.07
N PRO A 279 28.74 -19.09 -14.85
CA PRO A 279 29.28 -19.78 -13.68
C PRO A 279 28.54 -21.11 -13.44
N GLU A 280 29.26 -22.18 -13.12
CA GLU A 280 28.66 -23.49 -12.80
C GLU A 280 27.70 -23.44 -11.60
N SER A 281 27.87 -22.44 -10.73
CA SER A 281 26.99 -22.20 -9.58
C SER A 281 25.64 -21.59 -9.95
N LEU A 282 25.50 -21.04 -11.15
CA LEU A 282 24.25 -20.45 -11.62
C LEU A 282 23.40 -21.55 -12.28
N PRO A 283 22.17 -21.82 -11.79
CA PRO A 283 21.33 -22.89 -12.33
C PRO A 283 21.09 -22.74 -13.84
N ASP A 284 21.03 -23.88 -14.54
CA ASP A 284 20.87 -23.93 -16.01
C ASP A 284 19.59 -23.23 -16.50
N ASP A 285 18.53 -23.28 -15.70
CA ASP A 285 17.22 -22.69 -15.98
C ASP A 285 17.15 -21.17 -15.79
N VAL A 286 18.24 -20.52 -15.38
CA VAL A 286 18.35 -19.06 -15.35
C VAL A 286 18.67 -18.52 -16.75
N GLU A 287 17.75 -17.72 -17.28
CA GLU A 287 17.89 -16.99 -18.54
C GLU A 287 18.71 -15.70 -18.34
N LEU A 288 19.84 -15.59 -19.04
CA LEU A 288 20.67 -14.39 -19.07
C LEU A 288 20.35 -13.56 -20.32
N VAL A 289 19.92 -12.31 -20.13
CA VAL A 289 19.62 -11.38 -21.24
C VAL A 289 20.54 -10.18 -21.14
N PHE A 290 21.31 -9.93 -22.20
CA PHE A 290 22.27 -8.85 -22.24
C PHE A 290 21.74 -7.65 -23.03
N PHE A 291 21.94 -6.45 -22.48
CA PHE A 291 21.54 -5.19 -23.08
C PHE A 291 22.76 -4.32 -23.36
N ASP A 292 22.80 -3.67 -24.52
CA ASP A 292 23.83 -2.66 -24.86
C ASP A 292 23.53 -1.30 -24.23
N SER A 293 22.30 -1.08 -23.75
CA SER A 293 21.82 0.19 -23.22
C SER A 293 21.09 -0.01 -21.89
N GLU A 294 21.49 0.76 -20.87
CA GLU A 294 20.80 0.79 -19.57
C GLU A 294 19.33 1.22 -19.73
N LYS A 295 19.06 2.09 -20.71
CA LYS A 295 17.70 2.57 -21.01
C LYS A 295 16.80 1.44 -21.51
N GLU A 296 17.29 0.58 -22.39
CA GLU A 296 16.53 -0.56 -22.91
C GLU A 296 16.30 -1.60 -21.81
N MET A 297 17.32 -1.88 -21.01
CA MET A 297 17.21 -2.77 -19.85
C MET A 297 16.11 -2.33 -18.88
N PHE A 298 16.01 -1.02 -18.62
CA PHE A 298 14.98 -0.46 -17.76
C PHE A 298 13.59 -0.51 -18.38
N ILE A 299 13.46 -0.25 -19.69
CA ILE A 299 12.18 -0.37 -20.39
C ILE A 299 11.65 -1.80 -20.30
N GLU A 300 12.49 -2.81 -20.54
CA GLU A 300 12.09 -4.21 -20.40
C GLU A 300 11.80 -4.59 -18.94
N THR A 301 12.56 -4.06 -17.99
CA THR A 301 12.27 -4.21 -16.54
C THR A 301 10.87 -3.68 -16.22
N PHE A 302 10.56 -2.45 -16.63
CA PHE A 302 9.27 -1.81 -16.38
C PHE A 302 8.09 -2.49 -17.08
N LYS A 303 8.32 -3.10 -18.25
CA LYS A 303 7.32 -3.97 -18.89
C LYS A 303 7.07 -5.20 -18.03
N LEU A 304 8.12 -5.88 -17.57
CA LEU A 304 8.01 -7.08 -16.74
C LEU A 304 7.35 -6.80 -15.38
N LEU A 305 7.70 -5.71 -14.69
CA LEU A 305 7.03 -5.32 -13.44
C LEU A 305 5.52 -5.16 -13.63
N GLN A 306 5.09 -4.69 -14.80
CA GLN A 306 3.68 -4.46 -15.11
C GLN A 306 2.87 -5.71 -15.46
N THR A 307 3.51 -6.86 -15.67
CA THR A 307 2.83 -8.14 -15.94
C THR A 307 2.47 -8.90 -14.67
N TYR A 308 2.99 -8.50 -13.50
CA TYR A 308 2.73 -9.18 -12.23
C TYR A 308 1.87 -8.30 -11.30
N PRO A 309 0.86 -8.88 -10.63
CA PRO A 309 0.02 -8.15 -9.68
C PRO A 309 0.73 -7.87 -8.35
N VAL A 310 1.81 -8.57 -8.04
CA VAL A 310 2.60 -8.40 -6.81
C VAL A 310 4.09 -8.36 -7.15
N ILE A 311 4.76 -7.30 -6.70
CA ILE A 311 6.20 -7.13 -6.79
C ILE A 311 6.79 -7.25 -5.39
N LEU A 312 7.81 -8.10 -5.26
CA LEU A 312 8.54 -8.32 -4.01
C LEU A 312 9.95 -7.76 -4.14
N THR A 313 10.42 -7.14 -3.06
CA THR A 313 11.82 -6.73 -2.91
C THR A 313 12.27 -7.02 -1.48
N PHE A 314 13.55 -6.84 -1.19
CA PHE A 314 14.06 -6.80 0.16
C PHE A 314 14.83 -5.48 0.36
N ASN A 315 14.26 -4.55 1.12
CA ASN A 315 14.72 -3.16 1.27
C ASN A 315 14.50 -2.28 0.02
N GLY A 316 13.62 -2.69 -0.90
CA GLY A 316 13.32 -1.93 -2.12
C GLY A 316 12.50 -0.65 -1.93
N ASP A 317 11.87 -0.44 -0.76
CA ASP A 317 11.28 0.86 -0.40
C ASP A 317 12.36 1.96 -0.28
N LYS A 318 13.55 1.55 0.16
CA LYS A 318 14.69 2.45 0.40
C LYS A 318 15.73 2.40 -0.71
N PHE A 319 15.90 1.27 -1.38
CA PHE A 319 16.95 1.07 -2.38
C PHE A 319 16.39 0.75 -3.78
N ASP A 320 16.09 -0.51 -4.10
CA ASP A 320 15.89 -1.02 -5.47
C ASP A 320 14.95 -0.19 -6.34
N LEU A 321 13.67 -0.11 -5.98
CA LEU A 321 12.67 0.57 -6.82
C LEU A 321 12.90 2.09 -6.84
N ARG A 322 13.43 2.65 -5.75
CA ARG A 322 13.78 4.07 -5.66
C ARG A 322 14.95 4.40 -6.58
N TYR A 323 16.00 3.58 -6.55
CA TYR A 323 17.18 3.69 -7.39
C TYR A 323 16.80 3.53 -8.86
N LEU A 324 16.03 2.50 -9.22
CA LEU A 324 15.55 2.27 -10.58
C LEU A 324 14.77 3.47 -11.12
N LYS A 325 13.83 4.02 -10.33
CA LYS A 325 13.07 5.20 -10.75
C LYS A 325 13.98 6.41 -10.96
N GLN A 326 14.82 6.73 -9.99
CA GLN A 326 15.67 7.91 -10.06
C GLN A 326 16.68 7.80 -11.21
N ARG A 327 17.31 6.63 -11.37
CA ARG A 327 18.24 6.35 -12.46
C ARG A 327 17.56 6.46 -13.81
N ALA A 328 16.34 5.93 -13.96
CA ALA A 328 15.55 6.03 -15.18
C ALA A 328 15.32 7.49 -15.59
N LEU A 329 15.00 8.36 -14.62
CA LEU A 329 14.86 9.80 -14.86
C LEU A 329 16.20 10.42 -15.28
N ASN A 330 17.31 10.09 -14.58
CA ASN A 330 18.65 10.61 -14.88
C ASN A 330 19.11 10.28 -16.31
N ILE A 331 18.74 9.10 -16.84
CA ILE A 331 19.09 8.65 -18.20
C ILE A 331 18.02 9.01 -19.25
N GLY A 332 17.05 9.87 -18.90
CA GLY A 332 16.09 10.45 -19.83
C GLY A 332 14.94 9.51 -20.24
N ILE A 333 14.52 8.60 -19.37
CA ILE A 333 13.23 7.91 -19.51
C ILE A 333 12.12 8.86 -19.01
N PRO A 334 11.08 9.15 -19.82
CA PRO A 334 9.98 10.00 -19.38
C PRO A 334 9.27 9.43 -18.15
N SER A 335 8.94 10.28 -17.17
CA SER A 335 8.28 9.85 -15.92
C SER A 335 6.99 9.03 -16.16
N ARG A 336 6.22 9.38 -17.20
CA ARG A 336 4.99 8.63 -17.59
C ARG A 336 5.23 7.17 -17.98
N ASP A 337 6.45 6.82 -18.39
CA ASP A 337 6.82 5.48 -18.83
C ASP A 337 7.44 4.65 -17.67
N ILE A 338 7.56 5.23 -16.46
CA ILE A 338 8.11 4.59 -15.27
C ILE A 338 6.96 4.14 -14.36
N PRO A 339 6.69 2.84 -14.21
CA PRO A 339 5.55 2.31 -13.44
C PRO A 339 5.82 2.25 -11.94
N ILE A 340 6.78 3.04 -11.43
CA ILE A 340 7.16 3.10 -10.02
C ILE A 340 6.73 4.46 -9.47
N LEU A 341 5.99 4.46 -8.37
CA LEU A 341 5.51 5.64 -7.66
C LEU A 341 6.23 5.73 -6.32
N LEU A 342 6.76 6.91 -5.97
CA LEU A 342 7.41 7.08 -4.69
C LEU A 342 6.40 7.61 -3.67
N GLY A 343 6.33 6.93 -2.53
CA GLY A 343 5.92 7.53 -1.28
C GLY A 343 7.12 8.12 -0.54
N ARG A 344 6.84 8.81 0.56
CA ARG A 344 7.89 9.41 1.41
C ARG A 344 8.87 8.35 1.94
N GLN A 345 8.33 7.22 2.36
CA GLN A 345 9.09 6.12 2.95
C GLN A 345 8.76 4.78 2.30
N SER A 346 8.04 4.77 1.18
CA SER A 346 7.65 3.56 0.46
C SER A 346 7.83 3.74 -1.03
N THR A 347 7.78 2.64 -1.74
CA THR A 347 7.64 2.59 -3.18
C THR A 347 6.41 1.78 -3.52
N HIS A 348 5.74 2.16 -4.60
CA HIS A 348 4.59 1.46 -5.13
C HIS A 348 4.81 1.19 -6.61
N VAL A 349 4.13 0.17 -7.11
CA VAL A 349 4.01 -0.06 -8.54
C VAL A 349 2.64 0.35 -9.04
N LEU A 350 2.62 0.86 -10.26
CA LEU A 350 1.41 1.34 -10.91
C LEU A 350 0.37 0.23 -11.01
N LYS A 351 0.72 -0.85 -11.71
CA LYS A 351 -0.09 -2.07 -11.82
C LYS A 351 0.31 -2.99 -10.66
N GLY A 352 -0.67 -3.43 -9.89
CA GLY A 352 -0.44 -4.31 -8.74
C GLY A 352 -0.04 -3.60 -7.44
N VAL A 353 0.63 -4.34 -6.58
CA VAL A 353 1.14 -3.90 -5.27
C VAL A 353 2.62 -4.23 -5.13
N HIS A 354 3.34 -3.38 -4.40
CA HIS A 354 4.71 -3.65 -3.99
C HIS A 354 4.71 -4.07 -2.51
N ILE A 355 5.46 -5.11 -2.19
CA ILE A 355 5.69 -5.58 -0.82
C ILE A 355 7.19 -5.64 -0.58
N ASP A 356 7.67 -4.77 0.31
CA ASP A 356 9.03 -4.85 0.81
C ASP A 356 9.11 -5.88 1.95
N LEU A 357 9.78 -7.00 1.68
CA LEU A 357 9.91 -8.10 2.62
C LEU A 357 10.81 -7.74 3.81
N TYR A 358 11.73 -6.79 3.68
CA TYR A 358 12.55 -6.33 4.80
C TYR A 358 11.66 -5.76 5.91
N ARG A 359 10.67 -4.94 5.53
CA ARG A 359 9.69 -4.40 6.48
C ARG A 359 8.76 -5.46 7.01
N PHE A 360 8.32 -6.38 6.15
CA PHE A 360 7.41 -7.44 6.55
C PHE A 360 8.01 -8.33 7.65
N PHE A 361 9.28 -8.72 7.51
CA PHE A 361 9.97 -9.56 8.49
C PHE A 361 10.60 -8.81 9.67
N ALA A 362 10.72 -7.48 9.59
CA ALA A 362 11.22 -6.65 10.69
C ALA A 362 10.13 -6.25 11.71
N ASN A 363 8.85 -6.49 11.38
CA ASN A 363 7.70 -6.21 12.26
C ASN A 363 7.55 -7.20 13.41
#